data_AF-A0A0A2BR99-F1
#
_entry.id   AF-A0A0A2BR99-F1
#
_cell.length_a   1.000
_cell.length_b   1.000
_cell.length_c   1.000
_cell.angle_alpha   90.00
_cell.angle_beta   90.00
_cell.angle_gamma   90.00
#
_symmetry.space_group_name_H-M   'P 1'
#
loop_
_entity.id
_entity.type
_entity.pdbx_description
1 polymer ?
#
loop_
_entity_poly.entity_id
_entity_poly.type
_entity_poly.pdbx_seq_one_letter_code
_entity_poly.pdbx_strand_id
1 'polypeptide(L)'
;MRICLPRLLAVYMASFFFLDISSGHSGLNRFTEIDSFNNWIIEQKFDSETKKVVCRASMKGDGTWFAAKIRLNKNDEVLLPHGDSKHKEIELDDLEHVRSLLRKCRASLLYLLP
;
A
#
# COMPACT_ATOMS: atom_id res chain seq x y z
N MET A 1 -19.88 56.10 -16.63
CA MET A 1 -19.28 54.78 -16.88
C MET A 1 -20.29 53.71 -16.44
N ARG A 2 -21.12 53.21 -17.36
CA ARG A 2 -22.18 52.23 -17.04
C ARG A 2 -21.59 50.83 -17.13
N ILE A 3 -21.26 50.24 -15.99
CA ILE A 3 -20.79 48.86 -15.93
C ILE A 3 -22.01 47.97 -16.18
N CYS A 4 -21.96 47.20 -17.26
CA CYS A 4 -23.03 46.32 -17.69
C CYS A 4 -23.12 45.12 -16.72
N LEU A 5 -24.25 45.04 -16.02
CA LEU A 5 -24.58 44.01 -15.03
C LEU A 5 -24.41 42.53 -15.48
N PRO A 6 -24.59 42.13 -16.77
CA PRO A 6 -24.48 40.72 -17.14
C PRO A 6 -23.05 40.17 -17.16
N ARG A 7 -22.02 41.03 -17.11
CA ARG A 7 -20.61 40.57 -17.06
C ARG A 7 -20.17 40.10 -15.67
N LEU A 8 -20.78 40.60 -14.59
CA LEU A 8 -20.44 40.23 -13.21
C LEU A 8 -21.03 38.87 -12.80
N LEU A 9 -22.23 38.55 -13.28
CA LEU A 9 -22.89 37.26 -13.02
C LEU A 9 -22.19 36.07 -13.69
N ALA A 10 -21.63 36.27 -14.89
CA ALA A 10 -20.90 35.23 -15.62
C ALA A 10 -19.60 34.81 -14.90
N VAL A 11 -18.92 35.75 -14.23
CA VAL A 11 -17.70 35.46 -13.46
C VAL A 11 -18.05 34.66 -12.20
N TYR A 12 -19.16 34.98 -11.53
CA TYR A 12 -19.57 34.31 -10.30
C TYR A 12 -20.01 32.85 -10.50
N MET A 13 -20.63 32.54 -11.65
CA MET A 13 -21.05 31.16 -11.99
C MET A 13 -19.87 30.30 -12.48
N ALA A 14 -18.79 30.91 -12.98
CA ALA A 14 -17.58 30.18 -13.39
C ALA A 14 -16.69 29.80 -12.20
N SER A 15 -16.78 30.51 -11.07
CA SER A 15 -15.99 30.25 -9.87
C SER A 15 -16.51 29.09 -8.99
N PHE A 16 -17.74 28.62 -9.20
CA PHE A 16 -18.30 27.51 -8.40
C PHE A 16 -17.92 26.11 -8.90
N PHE A 17 -17.43 25.98 -10.13
CA PHE A 17 -17.11 24.67 -10.73
C PHE A 17 -15.68 24.17 -10.45
N PHE A 18 -14.83 24.95 -9.79
CA PHE A 18 -13.43 24.59 -9.56
C PHE A 18 -13.14 24.00 -8.16
N LEU A 19 -14.14 23.86 -7.28
CA LEU A 19 -13.93 23.42 -5.90
C LEU A 19 -14.09 21.92 -5.63
N ASP A 20 -14.53 21.12 -6.60
CA ASP A 20 -14.74 19.68 -6.40
C ASP A 20 -13.76 18.82 -7.22
N ILE A 21 -12.46 19.13 -7.19
CA ILE A 21 -11.44 18.13 -7.51
C ILE A 21 -11.37 17.18 -6.31
N SER A 22 -12.34 16.27 -6.25
CA SER A 22 -12.32 15.11 -5.37
C SER A 22 -11.12 14.25 -5.78
N SER A 23 -9.99 14.45 -5.09
CA SER A 23 -8.78 13.65 -5.26
C SER A 23 -9.11 12.22 -4.88
N GLY A 24 -9.37 11.37 -5.88
CA GLY A 24 -9.62 9.95 -5.70
C GLY A 24 -8.40 9.26 -5.09
N HIS A 25 -8.44 9.00 -3.78
CA HIS A 25 -7.39 8.28 -3.02
C HIS A 25 -7.30 6.77 -3.36
N SER A 26 -7.86 6.33 -4.50
CA SER A 26 -7.96 4.92 -4.86
C SER A 26 -6.61 4.22 -5.05
N GLY A 27 -5.53 4.98 -5.28
CA GLY A 27 -4.16 4.44 -5.36
C GLY A 27 -3.50 4.17 -4.00
N LEU A 28 -3.87 4.90 -2.95
CA LEU A 28 -3.23 4.82 -1.63
C LEU A 28 -3.59 3.53 -0.88
N ASN A 29 -4.80 3.02 -1.10
CA ASN A 29 -5.36 1.85 -0.43
C ASN A 29 -4.96 0.49 -1.05
N ARG A 30 -3.93 0.45 -1.89
CA ARG A 30 -3.40 -0.81 -2.45
C ARG A 30 -2.03 -1.11 -1.86
N PHE A 31 -1.76 -2.40 -1.69
CA PHE A 31 -0.41 -2.84 -1.36
C PHE A 31 0.47 -2.72 -2.60
N THR A 32 1.59 -2.02 -2.44
CA THR A 32 2.61 -1.84 -3.47
C THR A 32 3.90 -2.48 -2.97
N GLU A 33 4.57 -3.25 -3.82
CA GLU A 33 5.90 -3.79 -3.53
C GLU A 33 6.90 -2.63 -3.37
N ILE A 34 7.56 -2.58 -2.23
CA ILE A 34 8.58 -1.57 -1.92
C ILE A 34 9.99 -2.16 -1.88
N ASP A 35 10.11 -3.47 -1.62
CA ASP A 35 11.40 -4.16 -1.52
C ASP A 35 11.19 -5.66 -1.79
N SER A 36 12.26 -6.38 -2.11
CA SER A 36 12.22 -7.83 -2.30
C SER A 36 13.55 -8.48 -1.92
N PHE A 37 13.46 -9.69 -1.39
CA PHE A 37 14.63 -10.49 -1.01
C PHE A 37 14.39 -11.95 -1.37
N ASN A 38 15.22 -12.51 -2.25
CA ASN A 38 15.01 -13.85 -2.83
C ASN A 38 13.58 -14.02 -3.35
N ASN A 39 12.87 -15.01 -2.80
CA ASN A 39 11.48 -15.31 -3.13
C ASN A 39 10.47 -14.55 -2.25
N TRP A 40 10.87 -13.51 -1.53
CA TRP A 40 9.99 -12.69 -0.70
C TRP A 40 9.83 -11.28 -1.26
N ILE A 41 8.65 -10.72 -1.05
CA ILE A 41 8.32 -9.31 -1.31
C ILE A 41 7.89 -8.64 -0.02
N ILE A 42 8.28 -7.39 0.14
CA ILE A 42 7.78 -6.47 1.17
C ILE A 42 6.85 -5.49 0.47
N GLU A 43 5.61 -5.42 0.96
CA GLU A 43 4.59 -4.54 0.41
C GLU A 43 4.13 -3.54 1.46
N GLN A 44 3.83 -2.33 1.01
CA GLN A 44 3.33 -1.23 1.82
C GLN A 44 1.99 -0.73 1.27
N LYS A 45 1.08 -0.38 2.18
CA LYS A 45 -0.20 0.28 1.88
C LYS A 45 -0.39 1.45 2.83
N PHE A 46 -0.93 2.56 2.37
CA PHE A 46 -1.49 3.58 3.27
C PHE A 46 -2.98 3.32 3.42
N ASP A 47 -3.40 2.95 4.62
CA ASP A 47 -4.80 2.69 4.92
C ASP A 47 -5.52 4.02 5.20
N SER A 48 -6.39 4.44 4.27
CA SER A 48 -7.04 5.75 4.33
C SER A 48 -8.06 5.89 5.46
N GLU A 49 -8.62 4.76 5.93
CA GLU A 49 -9.61 4.71 7.01
C GLU A 49 -8.92 4.89 8.37
N THR A 50 -7.85 4.12 8.59
CA THR A 50 -7.08 4.17 9.85
C THR A 50 -5.99 5.24 9.86
N LYS A 51 -5.71 5.88 8.70
CA LYS A 51 -4.62 6.84 8.48
C LYS A 51 -3.25 6.29 8.86
N LYS A 52 -3.02 5.00 8.62
CA LYS A 52 -1.78 4.29 9.01
C LYS A 52 -1.12 3.62 7.83
N VAL A 53 0.21 3.58 7.86
CA VAL A 53 1.00 2.74 6.97
C VAL A 53 0.95 1.30 7.46
N VAL A 54 0.63 0.37 6.55
CA VAL A 54 0.57 -1.06 6.80
C VAL A 54 1.61 -1.74 5.93
N CYS A 55 2.48 -2.52 6.56
CA CYS A 55 3.50 -3.32 5.88
C CYS A 55 3.19 -4.80 6.01
N ARG A 56 3.43 -5.57 4.95
CA ARG A 56 3.35 -7.03 4.95
C ARG A 56 4.51 -7.63 4.17
N ALA A 57 4.86 -8.86 4.51
CA ALA A 57 5.81 -9.66 3.75
C ALA A 57 5.12 -10.93 3.26
N SER A 58 5.34 -11.30 1.99
CA SER A 58 4.83 -12.55 1.42
C SER A 58 5.81 -13.15 0.42
N MET A 59 5.76 -14.46 0.23
CA MET A 59 6.54 -15.10 -0.82
C MET A 59 5.94 -14.85 -2.21
N LYS A 60 6.81 -14.63 -3.19
CA LYS A 60 6.52 -14.73 -4.63
C LYS A 60 6.05 -16.17 -4.91
N GLY A 61 4.94 -16.28 -5.63
CA GLY A 61 4.33 -17.56 -5.97
C GLY A 61 3.11 -17.38 -6.87
N ASP A 62 2.66 -18.49 -7.46
CA ASP A 62 1.66 -18.55 -8.53
C ASP A 62 0.21 -18.32 -8.06
N GLY A 63 0.02 -18.00 -6.77
CA GLY A 63 -1.29 -17.71 -6.21
C GLY A 63 -1.86 -16.42 -6.79
N THR A 64 -2.90 -16.54 -7.61
CA THR A 64 -3.65 -15.41 -8.16
C THR A 64 -4.43 -14.72 -7.04
N TRP A 65 -4.06 -13.47 -6.79
CA TRP A 65 -4.85 -12.35 -6.26
C TRP A 65 -5.57 -12.50 -4.89
N PHE A 66 -5.91 -13.68 -4.34
CA PHE A 66 -6.68 -13.77 -3.07
C PHE A 66 -6.23 -14.70 -1.93
N ALA A 67 -5.54 -15.84 -2.06
CA ALA A 67 -5.45 -16.70 -0.85
C ALA A 67 -4.34 -17.76 -0.69
N ALA A 68 -3.31 -17.83 -1.54
CA ALA A 68 -2.34 -18.94 -1.43
C ALA A 68 -0.87 -18.48 -1.34
N LYS A 69 -0.56 -17.49 -0.49
CA LYS A 69 0.84 -17.08 -0.26
C LYS A 69 1.27 -17.35 1.16
N ILE A 70 2.47 -17.89 1.29
CA ILE A 70 3.22 -17.89 2.54
C ILE A 70 3.48 -16.42 2.92
N ARG A 71 3.14 -16.01 4.13
CA ARG A 71 3.22 -14.61 4.58
C ARG A 71 3.67 -14.49 6.02
N LEU A 72 4.20 -13.33 6.40
CA LEU A 72 4.44 -13.00 7.80
C LEU A 72 3.24 -12.27 8.40
N ASN A 73 2.83 -12.67 9.59
CA ASN A 73 1.81 -11.96 10.35
C ASN A 73 2.42 -10.75 11.09
N LYS A 74 1.57 -10.06 11.87
CA LYS A 74 1.99 -8.90 12.67
C LYS A 74 3.07 -9.22 13.72
N ASN A 75 3.14 -10.48 14.17
CA ASN A 75 4.08 -10.99 15.15
C ASN A 75 5.33 -11.63 14.51
N ASP A 76 5.54 -11.46 13.19
CA ASP A 76 6.65 -12.05 12.44
C ASP A 76 6.62 -13.59 12.36
N GLU A 77 5.44 -14.19 12.56
CA GLU A 77 5.22 -15.63 12.43
C GLU A 77 4.82 -15.96 10.98
N VAL A 78 5.33 -17.08 10.48
CA VAL A 78 5.02 -17.60 9.15
C VAL A 78 3.61 -18.17 9.15
N LEU A 79 2.77 -17.66 8.25
CA LEU A 79 1.46 -18.19 7.93
C LEU A 79 1.52 -18.92 6.60
N LEU A 80 1.17 -20.21 6.63
CA LEU A 80 1.02 -21.03 5.44
C LEU A 80 -0.44 -20.98 4.95
N PRO A 81 -0.68 -20.97 3.64
CA PRO A 81 -2.03 -21.09 3.10
C PRO A 81 -2.63 -22.48 3.37
N HIS A 82 -3.95 -22.52 3.55
CA HIS A 82 -4.67 -23.75 3.87
C HIS A 82 -4.68 -24.69 2.65
N GLY A 83 -4.35 -25.97 2.85
CA GLY A 83 -4.33 -26.99 1.80
C GLY A 83 -2.97 -27.20 1.11
N ASP A 84 -2.00 -26.30 1.32
CA ASP A 84 -0.62 -26.53 0.89
C ASP A 84 0.11 -27.40 1.91
N SER A 85 0.05 -28.71 1.72
CA SER A 85 0.89 -29.70 2.40
C SER A 85 2.34 -29.71 1.89
N LYS A 86 2.63 -28.93 0.83
CA LYS A 86 3.99 -28.68 0.40
C LYS A 86 4.62 -27.67 1.34
N HIS A 87 5.37 -28.18 2.31
CA HIS A 87 6.38 -27.39 3.02
C HIS A 87 7.37 -26.85 1.97
N LYS A 88 7.12 -25.65 1.45
CA LYS A 88 8.18 -24.91 0.77
C LYS A 88 9.21 -24.66 1.86
N GLU A 89 10.40 -25.21 1.68
CA GLU A 89 11.49 -25.03 2.62
C GLU A 89 11.82 -23.53 2.65
N ILE A 90 11.59 -22.91 3.80
CA ILE A 90 11.94 -21.50 4.04
C ILE A 90 13.28 -21.54 4.73
N GLU A 91 14.32 -21.04 4.05
CA GLU A 91 15.63 -20.91 4.65
C GLU A 91 15.57 -19.95 5.85
N LEU A 92 16.23 -20.32 6.95
CA LEU A 92 16.19 -19.54 8.19
C LEU A 92 16.84 -18.16 8.02
N ASP A 93 17.92 -18.09 7.25
CA ASP A 93 18.63 -16.85 6.95
C ASP A 93 17.74 -15.89 6.14
N ASP A 94 17.01 -16.41 5.16
CA ASP A 94 15.99 -15.66 4.42
C ASP A 94 14.93 -15.09 5.35
N LEU A 95 14.45 -15.91 6.28
CA LEU A 95 13.41 -15.51 7.21
C LEU A 95 13.88 -14.40 8.16
N GLU A 96 15.11 -14.47 8.67
CA GLU A 96 15.69 -13.42 9.51
C GLU A 96 15.83 -12.10 8.74
N HIS A 97 16.34 -12.17 7.50
CA HIS A 97 16.50 -11.00 6.66
C HIS A 97 15.14 -10.35 6.35
N VAL A 98 14.14 -11.13 5.95
CA VAL A 98 12.79 -10.65 5.64
C VAL A 98 12.12 -10.02 6.86
N ARG A 99 12.30 -10.60 8.06
CA ARG A 99 11.83 -9.99 9.32
C ARG A 99 12.50 -8.64 9.57
N SER A 100 13.80 -8.53 9.33
CA SER A 100 14.53 -7.27 9.44
C SER A 100 13.98 -6.20 8.50
N LEU A 101 13.77 -6.54 7.22
CA LEU A 101 13.16 -5.63 6.24
C LEU A 101 11.74 -5.22 6.65
N LEU A 102 10.92 -6.18 7.08
CA LEU A 102 9.54 -5.90 7.52
C LEU A 102 9.52 -4.95 8.74
N ARG A 103 10.43 -5.12 9.70
CA ARG A 103 10.59 -4.19 10.84
C ARG A 103 11.00 -2.79 10.38
N LYS A 104 11.95 -2.69 9.45
CA LYS A 104 12.35 -1.40 8.86
C LYS A 104 11.18 -0.74 8.12
N CYS A 105 10.36 -1.49 7.38
CA CYS A 105 9.13 -0.98 6.76
C CYS A 105 8.17 -0.39 7.81
N ARG A 106 7.89 -1.15 8.87
CA ARG A 106 6.98 -0.72 9.95
C ARG A 106 7.50 0.50 10.71
N ALA A 107 8.81 0.62 10.85
CA ALA A 107 9.47 1.78 11.44
C ALA A 107 9.55 2.98 10.47
N SER A 108 9.02 2.88 9.25
CA SER A 108 9.15 3.88 8.18
C SER A 108 10.61 4.21 7.83
N LEU A 109 11.51 3.25 8.03
CA LEU A 109 12.94 3.40 7.79
C LEU A 109 13.36 2.98 6.38
N LEU A 110 12.53 2.21 5.67
CA LEU A 110 12.88 1.79 4.31
C LEU A 110 12.74 2.91 3.29
N TYR A 111 11.85 3.88 3.52
CA TYR A 111 11.71 5.07 2.67
C TYR A 111 11.21 6.22 3.52
N LEU A 112 12.07 7.20 3.78
CA LEU A 112 11.63 8.53 4.20
C LEU A 112 10.78 9.07 3.04
N LEU A 113 9.46 9.12 3.21
CA LEU A 113 8.61 9.92 2.33
C LEU A 113 9.18 11.35 2.34
N PRO A 114 9.63 11.89 1.20
CA PRO A 114 10.06 13.29 1.11
C PRO A 114 8.90 14.25 1.37
#